data_AF-X1FTL5-F1
#
_entry.id   AF-X1FTL5-F1
#
_cell.length_a   1.000
_cell.length_b   1.000
_cell.length_c   1.000
_cell.angle_alpha   90.00
_cell.angle_beta   90.00
_cell.angle_gamma   90.00
#
_symmetry.space_group_name_H-M   'P 1'
#
loop_
_entity.id
_entity.type
_entity.pdbx_description
1 polymer ?
#
loop_
_entity_poly.entity_id
_entity_poly.type
_entity_poly.pdbx_seq_one_letter_code
_entity_poly.pdbx_strand_id
1 'polypeptide(L)' 'GNIYTDEQLEWLTIIKDHIATSLEITMDDFDNVPFYERGGATKAYNVFGDRFNDILDELNKVLAA' A
#
# COMPACT_ATOMS: atom_id res chain seq x y z
N GLY A 1 -3.58 5.14 18.23
CA GLY A 1 -3.03 5.18 16.88
C GLY A 1 -2.17 3.94 16.67
N ASN A 2 -2.17 3.38 15.47
CA ASN A 2 -1.28 2.26 15.14
C ASN A 2 0.17 2.74 15.13
N ILE A 3 1.08 1.96 15.70
CA ILE A 3 2.52 2.19 15.60
C ILE A 3 3.00 1.37 14.41
N TYR A 4 3.53 2.05 13.40
CA TYR A 4 4.10 1.43 12.21
C TYR A 4 5.62 1.45 12.31
N THR A 5 6.28 0.43 11.76
CA THR A 5 7.73 0.46 11.54
C THR A 5 8.08 1.45 10.44
N ASP A 6 9.36 1.85 10.35
CA ASP A 6 9.83 2.74 9.29
C ASP A 6 9.50 2.17 7.89
N GLU A 7 9.70 0.86 7.70
CA GLU A 7 9.36 0.18 6.46
C GLU A 7 7.85 0.23 6.16
N GLN A 8 7.00 -0.01 7.16
CA GLN A 8 5.55 0.11 7.00
C GLN A 8 5.13 1.54 6.65
N LEU A 9 5.76 2.56 7.25
CA LEU A 9 5.49 3.97 6.94
C LEU A 9 5.91 4.33 5.51
N GLU A 10 7.04 3.80 5.02
CA GLU A 10 7.44 3.98 3.63
C GLU A 10 6.40 3.39 2.68
N TRP A 11 5.95 2.16 2.92
CA TRP A 11 4.91 1.52 2.11
C TRP A 11 3.59 2.29 2.13
N LEU A 12 3.14 2.74 3.31
CA LEU A 12 1.93 3.56 3.43
C LEU A 12 2.06 4.88 2.65
N THR A 13 3.25 5.49 2.64
CA THR A 13 3.51 6.74 1.92
C THR A 13 3.38 6.55 0.42
N ILE A 14 4.04 5.53 -0.15
CA ILE A 14 3.98 5.28 -1.60
C ILE A 14 2.60 4.81 -2.06
N ILE A 15 1.86 4.06 -1.23
CA ILE A 15 0.48 3.65 -1.52
C ILE A 15 -0.43 4.89 -1.55
N LYS A 16 -0.33 5.75 -0.53
CA LYS A 16 -1.07 7.01 -0.46
C LYS A 16 -0.78 7.88 -1.69
N ASP A 17 0.48 8.03 -2.07
CA ASP A 17 0.86 8.87 -3.21
C ASP A 17 0.28 8.30 -4.53
N HIS A 18 0.26 6.98 -4.69
CA HIS A 18 -0.38 6.34 -5.85
C HIS A 18 -1.90 6.59 -5.86
N ILE A 19 -2.60 6.40 -4.74
CA ILE A 19 -4.05 6.66 -4.66
C ILE A 19 -4.35 8.13 -4.97
N ALA A 20 -3.53 9.06 -4.49
CA ALA A 20 -3.70 10.48 -4.77
C ALA A 20 -3.61 10.82 -6.28
N THR A 21 -2.92 9.99 -7.07
CA THR A 21 -2.81 10.17 -8.53
C THR A 21 -3.80 9.33 -9.33
N SER A 22 -4.10 8.11 -8.88
CA SER A 22 -4.86 7.10 -9.62
C SER A 22 -6.30 6.93 -9.13
N LEU A 23 -6.69 7.63 -8.05
CA LEU A 23 -7.95 7.52 -7.31
C LEU A 23 -8.16 6.21 -6.55
N GLU A 24 -7.47 5.14 -6.91
CA GLU A 24 -7.47 3.88 -6.16
C GLU A 24 -6.13 3.14 -6.33
N ILE A 25 -5.90 2.14 -5.49
CA ILE A 25 -4.86 1.13 -5.69
C ILE A 25 -5.49 -0.25 -5.65
N THR A 26 -5.06 -1.11 -6.56
CA THR A 26 -5.47 -2.50 -6.66
C THR A 26 -4.26 -3.42 -6.49
N MET A 27 -4.51 -4.73 -6.39
CA MET A 27 -3.41 -5.70 -6.30
C MET A 27 -2.54 -5.70 -7.57
N ASP A 28 -3.12 -5.42 -8.73
CA ASP A 28 -2.41 -5.40 -10.01
C ASP A 28 -1.39 -4.23 -10.08
N ASP A 29 -1.62 -3.15 -9.33
CA ASP A 29 -0.68 -2.03 -9.26
C ASP A 29 0.65 -2.43 -8.62
N PHE A 30 0.66 -3.49 -7.80
CA PHE A 30 1.89 -3.99 -7.18
C PHE A 30 2.83 -4.69 -8.17
N ASP A 31 2.36 -5.00 -9.39
CA ASP A 31 3.19 -5.50 -10.48
C ASP A 31 3.84 -4.36 -11.29
N ASN A 32 3.54 -3.10 -10.95
CA ASN A 32 4.09 -1.91 -11.60
C ASN A 32 5.08 -1.15 -10.70
N VAL A 33 5.89 -0.28 -11.31
CA VAL A 33 6.78 0.66 -10.58
C VAL A 33 5.93 1.71 -9.84
N PRO A 34 6.24 2.04 -8.57
CA PRO A 34 7.44 1.68 -7.81
C PRO A 34 7.34 0.39 -6.98
N PHE A 35 6.17 -0.24 -6.93
CA PHE A 35 5.91 -1.38 -6.04
C PHE A 35 6.71 -2.62 -6.45
N TYR A 36 6.76 -2.93 -7.76
CA TYR A 36 7.51 -4.05 -8.29
C TYR A 36 9.00 -4.01 -7.92
N GLU A 37 9.62 -2.84 -8.01
CA GLU A 37 11.04 -2.64 -7.63
C GLU A 37 11.28 -2.85 -6.13
N ARG A 38 10.24 -2.70 -5.31
CA ARG A 38 10.26 -2.95 -3.87
C ARG A 38 9.87 -4.40 -3.52
N GLY A 39 9.71 -5.29 -4.49
CA GLY A 39 9.34 -6.69 -4.29
C GLY A 39 7.84 -6.97 -4.40
N GLY A 40 7.07 -6.02 -4.90
CA GLY A 40 5.65 -6.15 -5.29
C GLY A 40 4.74 -6.59 -4.16
N ALA A 41 3.64 -7.26 -4.52
CA ALA A 41 2.60 -7.67 -3.60
C ALA A 41 3.13 -8.62 -2.52
N THR A 42 4.05 -9.52 -2.88
CA THR A 42 4.66 -10.46 -1.94
C THR A 42 5.42 -9.74 -0.83
N LYS A 43 6.20 -8.71 -1.16
CA LYS A 43 6.90 -7.94 -0.12
C LYS A 43 5.91 -7.15 0.75
N ALA A 44 4.87 -6.57 0.16
CA ALA A 44 3.84 -5.87 0.92
C ALA A 44 3.10 -6.81 1.91
N TYR A 45 2.76 -8.03 1.50
CA TYR A 45 2.23 -9.06 2.41
C TYR A 45 3.21 -9.42 3.53
N ASN A 46 4.52 -9.47 3.28
CA ASN A 46 5.51 -9.72 4.34
C ASN A 46 5.60 -8.55 5.33
N VAL A 47 5.36 -7.32 4.88
CA VAL A 47 5.45 -6.09 5.68
C VAL A 47 4.21 -5.89 6.57
N PHE A 48 3.02 -6.20 6.04
CA PHE A 48 1.75 -5.97 6.74
C PHE A 48 1.04 -7.24 7.22
N GLY A 49 1.48 -8.41 6.76
CA GLY A 49 0.86 -9.70 7.06
C GLY A 49 -0.59 -9.77 6.60
N ASP A 50 -1.41 -10.45 7.40
CA ASP A 50 -2.84 -10.67 7.15
C ASP A 50 -3.64 -9.35 7.07
N ARG A 51 -3.10 -8.26 7.62
CA ARG A 51 -3.74 -6.95 7.60
C ARG A 51 -3.56 -6.18 6.30
N PHE A 52 -2.76 -6.68 5.37
CA PHE A 52 -2.43 -5.95 4.15
C PHE A 52 -3.68 -5.55 3.35
N ASN A 53 -4.59 -6.50 3.11
CA ASN A 53 -5.82 -6.24 2.35
C ASN A 53 -6.73 -5.24 3.08
N ASP A 54 -6.88 -5.37 4.40
CA ASP A 54 -7.68 -4.44 5.22
C ASP A 54 -7.12 -3.01 5.16
N ILE A 55 -5.80 -2.87 5.17
CA ILE A 55 -5.12 -1.57 5.06
C ILE A 55 -5.37 -0.97 3.67
N LEU A 56 -5.25 -1.75 2.59
CA LEU A 56 -5.53 -1.24 1.24
C LEU A 56 -6.99 -0.77 1.11
N ASP A 57 -7.93 -1.57 1.61
CA ASP A 57 -9.35 -1.23 1.65
C ASP A 57 -9.62 0.06 2.44
N GLU A 58 -8.99 0.22 3.61
CA GLU A 58 -9.11 1.43 4.43
C GLU A 58 -8.55 2.65 3.71
N LEU A 59 -7.35 2.53 3.11
CA LEU A 59 -6.71 3.63 2.40
C LEU A 59 -7.48 4.05 1.16
N ASN A 60 -7.95 3.10 0.34
CA ASN A 60 -8.81 3.40 -0.79
C ASN A 60 -10.08 4.14 -0.34
N LYS A 61 -10.77 3.66 0.71
CA LYS A 61 -11.99 4.31 1.21
C LYS A 61 -11.75 5.72 1.76
N VAL A 62 -10.62 5.95 2.43
CA VAL A 62 -10.33 7.23 3.10
C VAL A 62 -9.73 8.26 2.15
N LEU A 63 -8.93 7.83 1.17
CA LEU A 63 -8.16 8.72 0.29
C LEU A 63 -8.76 8.91 -1.11
N ALA A 64 -9.61 7.98 -1.57
CA ALA A 64 -10.33 8.12 -2.84
C ALA A 64 -11.60 8.98 -2.73
N ALA A 65 -12.00 9.36 -1.51
CA ALA A 65 -13.23 10.08 -1.20
C ALA A 65 -13.08 11.61 -1.22
#